data_AF-A0A541CL81-F1
#
_entry.id   AF-A0A541CL81-F1
#
_cell.length_a   1.000
_cell.length_b   1.000
_cell.length_c   1.000
_cell.angle_alpha   90.00
_cell.angle_beta   90.00
_cell.angle_gamma   90.00
#
_symmetry.space_group_name_H-M   'P 1'
#
loop_
_entity.id
_entity.type
_entity.pdbx_description
1 polymer ?
#
loop_
_entity_poly.entity_id
_entity_poly.type
_entity_poly.pdbx_seq_one_letter_code
_entity_poly.pdbx_strand_id
1 'polypeptide(L)' 'MSEFLLRIRTDGAAFMASPTAEIARILRRLADEMDRLGFAGAWPRPLHDSDGNRVGQAEFTFTPPRDPSALARWEPGEA' A
#
# COMPACT_ATOMS: atom_id res chain seq x y z
N MET A 1 14.93 -3.31 -8.34
CA MET A 1 13.84 -4.23 -7.94
C MET A 1 12.86 -3.44 -7.10
N SER A 2 11.56 -3.54 -7.36
CA SER A 2 10.52 -2.94 -6.53
C SER A 2 9.69 -4.03 -5.86
N GLU A 3 9.35 -3.83 -4.60
CA GLU A 3 8.53 -4.75 -3.81
C GLU A 3 7.42 -3.97 -3.11
N PHE A 4 6.21 -4.53 -3.10
CA PHE A 4 5.08 -4.03 -2.33
C PHE A 4 4.64 -5.11 -1.35
N LEU A 5 4.61 -4.79 -0.06
CA LEU A 5 4.21 -5.70 1.01
C LEU A 5 2.99 -5.15 1.75
N LEU A 6 1.98 -6.00 1.92
CA LEU A 6 0.78 -5.70 2.67
C LEU A 6 0.63 -6.67 3.85
N ARG A 7 0.43 -6.12 5.05
CA ARG A 7 0.16 -6.92 6.26
C ARG A 7 -1.09 -6.42 6.95
N ILE A 8 -2.06 -7.32 7.18
CA ILE A 8 -3.32 -7.04 7.86
C ILE A 8 -3.53 -8.10 8.94
N ARG A 9 -3.78 -7.68 10.18
CA ARG A 9 -4.27 -8.55 11.26
C ARG A 9 -5.79 -8.61 11.22
N THR A 10 -6.35 -9.81 11.29
CA THR A 10 -7.77 -10.08 11.08
C THR A 10 -8.46 -10.68 12.31
N ASP A 11 -7.80 -10.60 13.46
CA ASP A 11 -8.27 -11.07 14.77
C ASP A 11 -9.19 -10.08 15.49
N GLY A 12 -9.39 -8.89 14.93
CA GLY A 12 -10.25 -7.84 15.49
C GLY A 12 -11.76 -8.04 15.24
N ALA A 13 -12.59 -7.38 16.05
CA ALA A 13 -14.05 -7.47 16.00
C ALA A 13 -14.64 -7.12 14.62
N ALA A 14 -14.06 -6.10 13.95
CA ALA A 14 -14.46 -5.68 12.60
C ALA A 14 -14.38 -6.81 11.55
N PHE A 15 -13.55 -7.83 11.78
CA PHE A 15 -13.41 -8.97 10.86
C PHE A 15 -14.36 -10.12 11.18
N MET A 16 -15.01 -10.15 12.34
CA MET A 16 -15.79 -11.32 12.80
C MET A 16 -17.04 -11.58 11.96
N ALA A 17 -17.69 -10.53 11.44
CA ALA A 17 -18.88 -10.68 10.61
C ALA A 17 -18.55 -11.18 9.20
N SER A 18 -17.51 -10.60 8.59
CA SER A 18 -17.03 -11.00 7.26
C SER A 18 -15.59 -10.53 7.05
N PRO A 19 -14.59 -11.41 7.28
CA PRO A 19 -13.19 -11.04 7.13
C PRO A 19 -12.86 -10.61 5.69
N THR A 20 -13.45 -11.27 4.69
CA THR A 20 -13.20 -10.99 3.27
C THR A 20 -13.72 -9.62 2.85
N ALA A 21 -14.92 -9.24 3.31
CA ALA A 21 -15.48 -7.92 3.03
C ALA A 21 -14.63 -6.81 3.65
N GLU A 22 -14.14 -7.01 4.87
CA GLU A 22 -13.33 -6.02 5.56
C GLU A 22 -11.94 -5.87 4.94
N ILE A 23 -11.30 -6.98 4.55
CA ILE A 23 -10.07 -6.95 3.76
C ILE A 23 -10.29 -6.21 2.44
N ALA A 24 -11.36 -6.50 1.71
CA ALA A 24 -11.67 -5.83 0.44
C ALA A 24 -11.89 -4.32 0.61
N ARG A 25 -12.55 -3.90 1.70
CA ARG A 25 -12.73 -2.48 2.06
C ARG A 25 -11.39 -1.78 2.28
N ILE A 26 -10.48 -2.40 3.04
CA ILE A 26 -9.14 -1.88 3.29
C ILE A 26 -8.34 -1.76 1.99
N LEU A 27 -8.36 -2.81 1.16
CA LEU A 27 -7.67 -2.83 -0.13
C LEU A 27 -8.18 -1.74 -1.07
N ARG A 28 -9.50 -1.58 -1.19
CA ARG A 28 -10.10 -0.53 -2.01
C ARG A 28 -9.65 0.85 -1.55
N ARG A 29 -9.76 1.13 -0.26
CA ARG A 29 -9.32 2.42 0.30
C ARG A 29 -7.84 2.70 0.02
N LEU A 30 -6.98 1.69 0.21
CA LEU A 30 -5.56 1.83 -0.05
C LEU A 30 -5.29 2.11 -1.54
N ALA A 31 -5.99 1.43 -2.45
CA ALA A 31 -5.90 1.69 -3.88
C ALA A 31 -6.33 3.12 -4.23
N ASP A 32 -7.47 3.59 -3.69
CA ASP A 32 -7.96 4.96 -3.90
C ASP A 32 -6.94 6.01 -3.38
N GLU A 33 -6.31 5.76 -2.24
CA GLU A 33 -5.28 6.64 -1.68
C GLU A 33 -4.00 6.65 -2.52
N MET A 34 -3.57 5.49 -3.02
CA MET A 34 -2.41 5.36 -3.90
C MET A 34 -2.65 5.99 -5.28
N ASP A 35 -3.84 5.89 -5.83
CA ASP A 35 -4.20 6.53 -7.09
C ASP A 35 -4.16 8.07 -6.97
N ARG A 36 -4.64 8.59 -5.83
CA ARG A 36 -4.66 10.03 -5.57
C ARG A 36 -3.29 10.63 -5.27
N LEU A 37 -2.45 9.92 -4.50
CA LEU A 37 -1.22 10.49 -3.93
C LEU A 37 0.07 9.86 -4.50
N GLY A 38 -0.06 8.80 -5.28
CA GLY A 38 1.06 7.92 -5.61
C GLY A 38 1.75 7.39 -4.35
N PHE A 39 3.06 7.23 -4.43
CA PHE A 39 3.91 6.89 -3.28
C PHE A 39 4.35 8.13 -2.48
N ALA A 40 3.78 9.31 -2.71
CA ALA A 40 4.14 10.50 -1.95
C ALA A 40 3.66 10.42 -0.48
N GLY A 41 4.44 11.00 0.44
CA GLY A 41 4.13 11.08 1.87
C GLY A 41 4.75 9.97 2.72
N ALA A 42 4.28 9.84 3.96
CA ALA A 42 4.86 8.95 4.95
C ALA A 42 4.54 7.47 4.66
N TRP A 43 5.59 6.69 4.35
CA TRP A 43 5.58 5.23 4.33
C TRP A 43 6.40 4.71 5.52
N PRO A 44 6.00 3.60 6.16
CA PRO A 44 4.90 2.70 5.82
C PRO A 44 3.50 3.31 6.06
N ARG A 45 2.52 2.93 5.23
CA ARG A 45 1.15 3.45 5.30
C ARG A 45 0.31 2.65 6.29
N PRO A 46 -0.24 3.26 7.36
CA PRO A 46 -1.04 2.53 8.34
C PRO A 46 -2.41 2.15 7.78
N LEU A 47 -2.85 0.92 8.06
CA LEU A 47 -4.17 0.41 7.67
C LEU A 47 -5.10 0.38 8.87
N HIS A 48 -6.36 0.76 8.64
CA HIS A 48 -7.38 0.84 9.68
C HIS A 48 -8.63 0.05 9.29
N ASP A 49 -9.23 -0.62 10.26
CA ASP A 49 -10.52 -1.30 10.10
C ASP A 49 -11.70 -0.31 10.02
N SER A 50 -12.92 -0.84 9.92
CA SER A 50 -14.16 -0.06 9.88
C SER A 50 -14.41 0.74 11.15
N ASP A 51 -13.85 0.29 12.27
CA ASP A 51 -14.02 0.90 13.60
C ASP A 51 -12.92 1.95 13.87
N GLY A 52 -11.97 2.10 12.95
CA GLY A 52 -10.86 3.05 13.04
C GLY A 52 -9.65 2.51 13.79
N ASN A 53 -9.62 1.23 14.17
CA ASN A 53 -8.47 0.63 14.83
C ASN A 53 -7.36 0.34 13.82
N ARG A 54 -6.10 0.51 14.22
CA ARG A 54 -4.95 0.15 13.39
C ARG A 54 -4.76 -1.37 13.34
N VAL A 55 -4.86 -1.92 12.14
CA VAL A 55 -4.83 -3.37 11.90
C VAL A 55 -3.61 -3.82 11.12
N GLY A 56 -2.83 -2.91 10.57
CA GLY A 56 -1.63 -3.26 9.82
C GLY A 56 -0.95 -2.10 9.13
N GLN A 57 -0.20 -2.42 8.09
CA GLN A 57 0.46 -1.44 7.24
C GLN A 57 0.75 -1.97 5.83
N ALA A 58 0.90 -1.03 4.90
CA ALA A 58 1.42 -1.25 3.55
C ALA A 58 2.81 -0.62 3.41
N GLU A 59 3.69 -1.29 2.69
CA GLU A 59 5.09 -0.90 2.49
C GLU A 59 5.45 -1.01 1.01
N PHE A 60 6.20 -0.04 0.51
CA PHE A 60 6.78 -0.09 -0.82
C PHE A 60 8.27 0.18 -0.75
N THR A 61 9.05 -0.77 -1.23
CA THR A 61 10.50 -0.71 -1.28
C THR A 61 10.94 -0.63 -2.73
N PHE A 62 11.59 0.48 -3.10
CA PHE A 62 12.24 0.61 -4.40
C PHE A 62 13.75 0.53 -4.22
N THR A 63 14.34 -0.55 -4.72
CA THR A 63 15.79 -0.70 -4.82
C THR A 63 16.23 -0.25 -6.21
N PRO A 64 16.84 0.94 -6.36
CA PRO A 64 17.36 1.38 -7.65
C PRO A 64 18.44 0.41 -8.16
N PRO A 65 18.68 0.35 -9.47
CA PRO A 65 19.82 -0.39 -10.01
C PRO A 65 21.11 0.10 -9.37
N ARG A 66 22.07 -0.81 -9.13
CA ARG A 66 23.40 -0.44 -8.60
C ARG A 66 24.19 0.46 -9.55
N ASP A 67 23.80 0.51 -10.83
CA ASP A 67 24.35 1.40 -11.84
C ASP A 67 23.36 2.56 -12.14
N PRO A 68 23.66 3.80 -11.72
CA PRO A 68 22.79 4.95 -11.96
C PRO A 68 22.71 5.37 -13.44
N SER A 69 23.59 4.89 -14.33
CA SER A 69 23.50 5.18 -15.77
C SER A 69 22.31 4.52 -16.47
N ALA A 70 21.68 3.53 -15.82
CA ALA A 70 20.44 2.91 -16.28
C ALA A 70 19.18 3.77 -15.99
N LEU A 71 19.24 4.68 -15.01
CA LEU A 71 18.12 5.55 -14.64
C LEU A 71 17.90 6.69 -15.65
N ALA A 72 18.96 7.14 -16.32
CA ALA A 72 18.91 8.24 -17.31
C ALA A 72 18.19 7.87 -18.63
N ARG A 73 17.77 6.61 -18.81
CA ARG A 73 17.02 6.15 -19.99
C ARG A 73 15.51 6.03 -19.73
N TRP A 74 15.07 6.18 -18.48
CA TRP A 74 13.66 6.09 -18.12
C TRP A 74 13.07 7.49 -18.06
N GLU A 75 12.53 7.95 -19.19
CA GLU A 75 11.58 9.06 -19.25
C GLU A 75 10.19 8.46 -19.03
N PRO A 76 9.43 8.84 -17.98
CA PRO A 76 8.02 8.44 -17.90
C PRO A 76 7.26 9.12 -19.02
N GLY A 77 7.09 8.40 -20.13
CA GLY A 77 6.26 8.81 -21.26
C GLY A 77 4.79 8.88 -20.85
N GLU A 78 4.29 10.10 -20.90
CA GLU A 78 2.97 10.60 -21.32
C GLU A 78 1.73 9.70 -21.17
N ALA A 79 0.70 10.29 -20.56
CA ALA A 79 -0.66 9.79 -20.37
C ALA A 79 -1.39 9.45 -21.68
#